data_AF-A0A7G5LQ30-F1
#
_entry.id   AF-A0A7G5LQ30-F1
#
_cell.length_a   1.000
_cell.length_b   1.000
_cell.length_c   1.000
_cell.angle_alpha   90.00
_cell.angle_beta   90.00
_cell.angle_gamma   90.00
#
_symmetry.space_group_name_H-M   'P 1'
#
loop_
_entity.id
_entity.type
_entity.pdbx_description
1 polymer ?
#
loop_
_entity_poly.entity_id
_entity_poly.type
_entity_poly.pdbx_seq_one_letter_code
_entity_poly.pdbx_strand_id
1 'polypeptide(L)' 'MATVVRLTEKQIQSLLEDAHEIEQEFKAIYVQLENAQVSEGILVSYRKLHNRYSTAIKFIHRQRELAGKT' A
#
# COMPACT_ATOMS: atom_id res chain seq x y z
N MET A 1 -15.11 -16.97 16.41
CA MET A 1 -15.20 -15.74 17.21
C MET A 1 -13.99 -14.89 16.83
N ALA A 2 -14.17 -13.83 16.04
CA ALA A 2 -13.04 -13.00 15.62
C ALA A 2 -12.73 -12.01 16.76
N THR A 3 -11.61 -12.22 17.44
CA THR A 3 -11.11 -11.25 18.42
C THR A 3 -10.62 -10.04 17.63
N VAL A 4 -11.37 -8.95 17.68
CA VAL A 4 -10.96 -7.67 17.10
C VAL A 4 -9.86 -7.10 17.98
N VAL A 5 -8.60 -7.38 17.62
CA VAL A 5 -7.45 -6.78 18.31
C VAL A 5 -7.34 -5.33 17.84
N ARG A 6 -7.57 -4.39 18.75
CA ARG A 6 -7.35 -2.96 18.48
C ARG A 6 -5.85 -2.71 18.47
N LEU A 7 -5.31 -2.27 17.33
CA LEU A 7 -3.92 -1.86 17.22
C LEU A 7 -3.68 -0.61 18.06
N THR A 8 -2.51 -0.53 18.70
CA THR A 8 -2.04 0.68 19.37
C THR A 8 -1.66 1.74 18.33
N GLU A 9 -1.66 3.03 18.72
CA GLU A 9 -1.24 4.11 17.82
C GLU A 9 0.16 3.90 17.24
N LYS A 10 1.08 3.35 18.04
CA LYS A 10 2.45 3.03 17.61
C LYS A 10 2.47 1.91 16.56
N GLN A 11 1.66 0.87 16.73
CA GLN A 11 1.54 -0.21 15.74
C GLN A 11 0.93 0.30 14.44
N ILE A 12 -0.06 1.18 14.51
CA ILE A 12 -0.65 1.80 13.32
C ILE A 12 0.37 2.69 12.64
N GLN A 13 1.13 3.49 13.38
CA GLN A 13 2.19 4.34 12.81
C GLN A 13 3.24 3.52 12.08
N SER A 14 3.74 2.44 12.70
CA SER A 14 4.67 1.50 12.07
C SER A 14 4.11 0.92 10.78
N LEU A 15 2.84 0.48 10.79
CA LEU A 15 2.19 -0.05 9.59
C LEU A 15 2.08 0.98 8.45
N LEU A 16 1.92 2.27 8.77
CA LEU A 16 1.86 3.33 7.76
C LEU A 16 3.25 3.64 7.20
N GLU A 17 4.29 3.59 8.04
CA GLU A 17 5.68 3.71 7.62
C GLU A 17 6.08 2.55 6.71
N ASP A 18 5.81 1.30 7.12
CA ASP A 18 6.02 0.11 6.30
C ASP A 18 5.26 0.23 4.97
N ALA A 19 4.00 0.69 5.01
CA ALA A 19 3.21 0.84 3.81
C ALA A 19 3.80 1.88 2.83
N HIS A 20 4.40 2.94 3.36
CA HIS A 20 5.10 3.96 2.57
C HIS A 20 6.37 3.39 1.93
N GLU A 21 7.18 2.65 2.70
CA GLU A 21 8.38 1.99 2.18
C GLU A 21 8.05 1.02 1.05
N ILE A 22 7.02 0.19 1.23
CA ILE A 22 6.52 -0.72 0.20
C ILE A 22 6.08 0.05 -1.06
N GLU A 23 5.45 1.23 -0.92
CA GLU A 23 5.06 2.05 -2.07
C GLU A 23 6.29 2.56 -2.86
N GLN A 24 7.38 2.89 -2.18
CA GLN A 24 8.63 3.26 -2.82
C GLN A 24 9.26 2.06 -3.54
N GLU A 25 9.24 0.88 -2.92
CA GLU A 25 9.72 -0.35 -3.56
C GLU A 25 8.92 -0.69 -4.81
N PHE A 26 7.59 -0.55 -4.78
CA PHE A 26 6.76 -0.69 -5.97
C PHE A 26 7.29 0.26 -7.06
N LYS A 27 7.41 1.57 -6.79
CA LYS A 27 7.90 2.54 -7.79
C LYS A 27 9.28 2.17 -8.36
N ALA A 28 10.19 1.70 -7.52
CA ALA A 28 11.50 1.23 -7.96
C ALA A 28 11.39 0.01 -8.89
N ILE A 29 10.55 -0.97 -8.55
CA ILE A 29 10.29 -2.15 -9.39
C ILE A 29 9.69 -1.74 -10.74
N TYR A 30 8.78 -0.76 -10.78
CA TYR A 30 8.23 -0.27 -12.04
C TYR A 30 9.33 0.25 -12.98
N VAL A 31 10.25 1.07 -12.44
CA VAL A 31 11.40 1.59 -13.20
C VAL A 31 12.31 0.45 -13.67
N GLN A 32 12.55 -0.55 -12.84
CA GLN A 32 13.33 -1.73 -13.24
C GLN A 32 12.66 -2.53 -14.36
N LEU A 33 11.33 -2.71 -14.30
CA LEU A 33 10.56 -3.40 -15.33
C LEU A 33 10.57 -2.63 -16.66
N GLU A 34 10.41 -1.31 -16.60
CA GLU A 34 10.48 -0.43 -17.78
C GLU A 34 11.87 -0.47 -18.43
N ASN A 35 12.94 -0.39 -17.61
CA ASN A 35 14.32 -0.50 -18.08
C ASN A 35 14.66 -1.88 -18.66
N ALA A 36 14.06 -2.94 -18.12
CA ALA A 36 14.20 -4.30 -18.64
C ALA A 36 13.38 -4.56 -19.92
N GLN A 37 12.66 -3.54 -20.42
CA GLN A 37 11.82 -3.63 -21.63
C GLN A 37 10.84 -4.82 -21.58
N VAL A 38 10.28 -5.09 -20.39
CA VAL A 38 9.27 -6.15 -20.26
C VAL A 38 8.05 -5.82 -21.11
N SER A 39 7.33 -6.86 -21.55
CA SER A 39 6.13 -6.67 -22.37
C SER A 39 5.11 -5.73 -21.69
N GLU A 40 4.42 -4.92 -22.48
CA GLU A 40 3.37 -4.01 -21.99
C GLU A 40 2.31 -4.71 -21.14
N GLY A 41 1.97 -5.97 -21.46
CA GLY A 41 1.04 -6.77 -20.67
C GLY A 41 1.48 -6.99 -19.22
N ILE A 42 2.79 -7.11 -18.98
CA ILE A 42 3.37 -7.22 -17.63
C ILE A 42 3.27 -5.88 -16.91
N LEU A 43 3.60 -4.77 -17.58
CA LEU A 43 3.50 -3.42 -17.00
C LEU A 43 2.05 -3.07 -16.61
N VAL A 44 1.08 -3.44 -17.44
CA VAL A 44 -0.35 -3.26 -17.14
C VAL A 44 -0.78 -4.10 -15.95
N SER A 45 -0.34 -5.37 -15.87
CA SER A 45 -0.66 -6.27 -14.77
C SER A 45 -0.06 -5.77 -13.45
N TYR A 46 1.20 -5.32 -13.50
CA TYR A 46 1.88 -4.68 -12.39
C TYR A 46 1.13 -3.42 -11.93
N ARG A 47 0.74 -2.53 -12.84
CA ARG A 47 0.02 -1.28 -12.52
C ARG A 47 -1.33 -1.57 -11.84
N LYS A 48 -2.04 -2.61 -12.29
CA LYS A 48 -3.28 -3.07 -11.64
C LYS A 48 -3.03 -3.53 -10.21
N LEU A 49 -1.96 -4.30 -9.97
CA LEU A 49 -1.59 -4.75 -8.63
C LEU A 49 -1.24 -3.58 -7.72
N HIS A 50 -0.36 -2.69 -8.19
CA HIS A 50 0.05 -1.50 -7.44
C HIS A 50 -1.15 -0.61 -7.09
N ASN A 51 -2.04 -0.34 -8.04
CA ASN A 51 -3.25 0.44 -7.79
C ASN A 51 -4.15 -0.19 -6.70
N ARG A 52 -4.33 -1.52 -6.71
CA ARG A 52 -5.12 -2.21 -5.68
C ARG A 52 -4.50 -2.06 -4.30
N TYR A 53 -3.18 -2.19 -4.22
CA TYR A 53 -2.43 -1.95 -2.99
C TYR A 53 -2.61 -0.51 -2.49
N SER A 54 -2.36 0.50 -3.35
CA SER A 54 -2.51 1.90 -2.99
C SER A 54 -3.94 2.25 -2.57
N THR A 55 -4.96 1.67 -3.20
CA THR A 55 -6.36 1.84 -2.79
C THR A 55 -6.62 1.29 -1.38
N ALA A 56 -6.08 0.11 -1.06
CA ALA A 56 -6.23 -0.48 0.27
C ALA A 56 -5.56 0.39 1.35
N ILE A 57 -4.36 0.89 1.09
CA ILE A 57 -3.64 1.79 2.01
C ILE A 57 -4.40 3.11 2.21
N LYS A 58 -4.90 3.73 1.12
CA LYS A 58 -5.74 4.95 1.22
C LYS A 58 -7.01 4.71 2.05
N PHE A 59 -7.63 3.55 1.92
CA PHE A 59 -8.79 3.19 2.73
C PHE A 59 -8.42 3.12 4.22
N ILE A 60 -7.30 2.48 4.57
CA ILE A 60 -6.80 2.39 5.95
C ILE A 60 -6.51 3.79 6.52
N HIS A 61 -5.85 4.66 5.77
CA HIS A 61 -5.62 6.05 6.18
C HIS A 61 -6.93 6.78 6.47
N ARG A 62 -7.91 6.66 5.58
CA ARG A 62 -9.20 7.34 5.74
C ARG A 62 -9.98 6.81 6.94
N GLN A 63 -9.94 5.51 7.21
CA GLN A 63 -10.54 4.94 8.43
C GLN A 63 -9.89 5.50 9.70
N ARG A 64 -8.57 5.72 9.70
CA ARG A 64 -7.87 6.36 10.83
C ARG A 64 -8.27 7.82 11.02
N GLU A 65 -8.31 8.60 9.95
CA GLU A 65 -8.73 10.01 10.01
C GLU A 65 -10.14 10.16 10.57
N LEU A 66 -11.04 9.25 10.23
CA LEU A 66 -12.41 9.22 10.75
C LEU A 66 -12.44 8.78 12.21
N ALA A 67 -11.66 7.76 12.58
CA ALA A 67 -11.58 7.27 13.96
C ALA A 67 -10.98 8.30 14.93
N GLY A 68 -10.08 9.18 14.47
CA GLY A 68 -9.52 10.28 15.28
C GLY A 68 -10.41 11.52 15.36
N LYS A 69 -11.54 11.56 14.64
CA LYS A 69 -12.52 12.66 14.67
C LYS A 69 -13.76 12.36 15.53
N THR A 70 -13.88 11.15 16.06
CA THR A 70 -14.91 10.68 17.01
C THR A 70 -14.31 10.46 18.38
#